data_AF-A0A177WFS2-F1
#
_entry.id   AF-A0A177WFS2-F1
#
_cell.length_a   1.000
_cell.length_b   1.000
_cell.length_c   1.000
_cell.angle_alpha   90.00
_cell.angle_beta   90.00
_cell.angle_gamma   90.00
#
_symmetry.space_group_name_H-M   'P 1'
#
loop_
_entity.id
_entity.type
_entity.pdbx_description
1 polymer ?
#
loop_
_entity_poly.entity_id
_entity_poly.type
_entity_poly.pdbx_seq_one_letter_code
_entity_poly.pdbx_strand_id
1 'polypeptide(L)'
;MSSIHRAPNDTSFLGESAKTIQKLRFPAINCTSEKQGLQAVEILQVCRKKLFNLLTGRLKFKCGSVETTFLRKCQCRKTNQLNSQTTIPLQPKVMTMDTLMDPPGYIKPSLQNFLLTDIDSKELRIIAAAMELEYLGPASFPGSFPVEGTIWAPNHRLMVNLACRRRTKSDSPTRNIIFLVDTGSPVTYLCQEAMESLVGKDSNLPQTLFVKIHNEKAIQTHISPKDSHFADVNVLGMNFIVENRVYPRLDFDEKTFSLD
;
A
#
# COMPACT_ATOMS: atom_id res chain seq x y z
N MET A 1 46.02 27.58 -23.46
CA MET A 1 46.24 26.71 -22.28
C MET A 1 44.90 26.59 -21.56
N SER A 2 44.24 25.45 -21.35
CA SER A 2 44.29 24.10 -21.89
C SER A 2 42.86 23.56 -21.76
N SER A 3 42.29 23.08 -22.85
CA SER A 3 41.03 22.34 -22.91
C SER A 3 41.24 20.91 -22.38
N ILE A 4 40.24 20.35 -21.71
CA ILE A 4 40.18 18.90 -21.43
C ILE A 4 38.89 18.36 -22.05
N HIS A 5 39.06 17.60 -23.12
CA HIS A 5 38.10 16.65 -23.67
C HIS A 5 38.07 15.37 -22.81
N ARG A 6 36.89 14.74 -22.67
CA ARG A 6 36.74 13.29 -22.93
C ARG A 6 35.27 12.87 -23.14
N ALA A 7 35.15 11.84 -23.97
CA ALA A 7 34.02 11.40 -24.78
C ALA A 7 33.03 10.46 -24.04
N PRO A 8 31.91 10.05 -24.68
CA PRO A 8 30.86 9.21 -24.10
C PRO A 8 31.19 7.72 -24.24
N ASN A 9 30.64 6.88 -23.37
CA ASN A 9 30.65 5.43 -23.55
C ASN A 9 29.22 4.90 -23.62
N ASP A 10 28.82 4.54 -24.84
CA ASP A 10 27.83 3.51 -25.12
C ASP A 10 28.31 2.14 -24.61
N THR A 11 27.40 1.37 -24.02
CA THR A 11 27.46 -0.09 -24.09
C THR A 11 26.05 -0.65 -24.17
N SER A 12 25.65 -1.02 -25.38
CA SER A 12 24.67 -2.08 -25.63
C SER A 12 25.25 -3.42 -25.17
N PHE A 13 24.42 -4.38 -24.75
CA PHE A 13 24.69 -5.80 -24.99
C PHE A 13 23.41 -6.65 -24.88
N LEU A 14 23.26 -7.48 -25.91
CA LEU A 14 22.32 -8.58 -26.10
C LEU A 14 22.47 -9.65 -25.01
N GLY A 15 21.44 -10.47 -24.85
CA GLY A 15 21.35 -11.49 -23.81
C GLY A 15 22.30 -12.67 -23.97
N GLU A 16 22.58 -13.34 -22.86
CA GLU A 16 22.60 -14.80 -22.74
C GLU A 16 22.78 -15.22 -21.26
N SER A 17 22.22 -16.37 -20.93
CA SER A 17 22.15 -16.98 -19.60
C SER A 17 23.51 -17.56 -19.17
N ALA A 18 24.08 -17.06 -18.07
CA ALA A 18 24.97 -17.84 -17.20
C ALA A 18 25.11 -17.17 -15.81
N LYS A 19 24.99 -17.98 -14.75
CA LYS A 19 25.17 -17.60 -13.34
C LYS A 19 26.54 -16.95 -13.10
N THR A 20 26.55 -15.63 -13.01
CA THR A 20 27.72 -14.86 -12.54
C THR A 20 27.43 -14.35 -11.14
N ILE A 21 28.14 -14.87 -10.12
CA ILE A 21 28.18 -14.25 -8.79
C ILE A 21 28.95 -12.94 -8.94
N GLN A 22 28.24 -11.83 -9.15
CA GLN A 22 28.84 -10.50 -9.07
C GLN A 22 29.34 -10.27 -7.65
N LYS A 23 30.66 -10.16 -7.51
CA LYS A 23 31.32 -9.79 -6.26
C LYS A 23 31.11 -8.28 -6.07
N LEU A 24 30.03 -7.88 -5.42
CA LEU A 24 29.78 -6.49 -5.05
C LEU A 24 30.91 -6.03 -4.13
N ARG A 25 31.78 -5.14 -4.62
CA ARG A 25 32.77 -4.43 -3.80
C ARG A 25 32.13 -3.16 -3.29
N PHE A 26 31.97 -3.06 -1.97
CA PHE A 26 31.60 -1.81 -1.33
C PHE A 26 32.87 -1.00 -1.03
N PRO A 27 32.82 0.33 -1.10
CA PRO A 27 33.93 1.17 -0.68
C PRO A 27 34.23 0.92 0.81
N ALA A 28 35.52 0.83 1.15
CA ALA A 28 35.95 0.72 2.54
C ALA A 28 35.65 2.04 3.25
N ILE A 29 34.76 2.00 4.25
CA ILE A 29 34.50 3.14 5.13
C ILE A 29 35.44 2.99 6.33
N ASN A 30 36.47 3.83 6.41
CA ASN A 30 37.33 3.90 7.59
C ASN A 30 36.65 4.80 8.63
N CYS A 31 36.04 4.20 9.65
CA CYS A 31 35.47 4.92 10.79
C CYS A 31 36.54 5.05 11.88
N THR A 32 36.90 6.29 12.27
CA THR A 32 37.89 6.58 13.31
C THR A 32 37.27 7.05 14.63
N SER A 33 35.93 7.05 14.74
CA SER A 33 35.24 7.39 15.99
C SER A 33 33.97 6.56 16.22
N GLU A 34 33.62 6.38 17.50
CA GLU A 34 32.48 5.58 17.98
C GLU A 34 31.12 6.07 17.45
N LYS A 35 30.98 7.38 17.21
CA LYS A 35 29.78 8.00 16.60
C LYS A 35 29.58 7.61 15.13
N GLN A 36 30.64 7.28 14.39
CA GLN A 36 30.56 6.80 13.00
C GLN A 36 30.15 5.32 12.91
N GLY A 37 30.29 4.57 14.01
CA GLY A 37 29.84 3.17 14.10
C GLY A 37 28.30 3.04 14.04
N LEU A 38 27.57 3.94 14.70
CA LEU A 38 26.10 3.94 14.68
C LEU A 38 25.52 4.29 13.30
N GLN A 39 26.11 5.26 12.59
CA GLN A 39 25.73 5.56 11.20
C GLN A 39 26.01 4.38 10.26
N ALA A 40 27.10 3.63 10.47
CA ALA A 40 27.38 2.43 9.68
C ALA A 40 26.34 1.31 9.93
N VAL A 41 25.81 1.19 11.15
CA VAL A 41 24.74 0.23 11.49
C VAL A 41 23.42 0.63 10.83
N GLU A 42 23.06 1.91 10.80
CA GLU A 42 21.86 2.39 10.09
C GLU A 42 21.97 2.20 8.57
N ILE A 43 23.12 2.51 7.96
CA ILE A 43 23.37 2.24 6.53
C ILE A 43 23.27 0.74 6.23
N LEU A 44 23.79 -0.12 7.12
CA LEU A 44 23.65 -1.58 7.00
C LEU A 44 22.19 -2.05 7.14
N GLN A 45 21.36 -1.39 7.95
CA GLN A 45 19.92 -1.69 8.05
C GLN A 45 19.13 -1.23 6.81
N VAL A 46 19.52 -0.12 6.18
CA VAL A 46 18.93 0.33 4.92
C VAL A 46 19.33 -0.61 3.77
N CYS A 47 20.59 -1.03 3.71
CA CYS A 47 21.07 -2.05 2.78
C CYS A 47 20.41 -3.42 3.03
N ARG A 48 20.11 -3.78 4.30
CA ARG A 48 19.36 -4.99 4.67
C ARG A 48 18.01 -5.05 3.95
N LYS A 49 17.25 -3.95 3.86
CA LYS A 49 15.92 -3.95 3.19
C LYS A 49 16.01 -4.18 1.69
N LYS A 50 17.03 -3.61 1.03
CA LYS A 50 17.21 -3.75 -0.44
C LYS A 50 17.86 -5.09 -0.83
N LEU A 51 18.77 -5.63 -0.01
CA LEU A 51 19.52 -6.85 -0.36
C LEU A 51 18.81 -8.17 0.04
N PHE A 52 17.88 -8.14 1.01
CA PHE A 52 17.17 -9.34 1.50
C PHE A 52 16.31 -10.01 0.41
N ASN A 53 15.94 -9.29 -0.64
CA ASN A 53 15.14 -9.83 -1.75
C ASN A 53 15.99 -10.49 -2.85
N LEU A 54 17.31 -10.31 -2.88
CA LEU A 54 18.14 -10.72 -4.02
C LEU A 54 19.10 -11.89 -3.79
N LEU A 55 19.38 -12.31 -2.56
CA LEU A 55 20.42 -13.32 -2.31
C LEU A 55 19.93 -14.51 -1.49
N THR A 56 19.99 -15.69 -2.10
CA THR A 56 19.99 -16.98 -1.38
C THR A 56 21.44 -17.33 -1.03
N GLY A 57 21.82 -17.19 0.24
CA GLY A 57 23.19 -17.52 0.66
C GLY A 57 23.62 -16.94 2.01
N ARG A 58 24.80 -17.35 2.46
CA ARG A 58 25.44 -16.93 3.71
C ARG A 58 26.18 -15.61 3.45
N LEU A 59 25.77 -14.53 4.09
CA LEU A 59 26.43 -13.22 3.98
C LEU A 59 27.36 -13.04 5.18
N LYS A 60 28.64 -12.77 4.91
CA LYS A 60 29.63 -12.40 5.91
C LYS A 60 30.00 -10.94 5.72
N PHE A 61 29.89 -10.15 6.79
CA PHE A 61 30.37 -8.78 6.83
C PHE A 61 31.53 -8.67 7.83
N LYS A 62 32.60 -7.99 7.42
CA LYS A 62 33.73 -7.66 8.29
C LYS A 62 33.93 -6.14 8.29
N CYS A 63 33.85 -5.54 9.46
CA CYS A 63 34.15 -4.12 9.68
C CYS A 63 35.14 -4.03 10.85
N GLY A 64 36.38 -3.64 10.56
CA GLY A 64 37.47 -3.66 11.55
C GLY A 64 37.69 -5.06 12.15
N SER A 65 37.66 -5.16 13.48
CA SER A 65 37.79 -6.41 14.25
C SER A 65 36.47 -7.19 14.40
N VAL A 66 35.35 -6.68 13.89
CA VAL A 66 34.02 -7.30 14.05
C VAL A 66 33.65 -8.08 12.79
N GLU A 67 33.42 -9.39 12.92
CA GLU A 67 32.89 -10.26 11.87
C GLU A 67 31.48 -10.76 12.25
N THR A 68 30.50 -10.49 11.40
CA THR A 68 29.11 -10.94 11.59
C THR A 68 28.70 -11.83 10.43
N THR A 69 28.30 -13.06 10.72
CA THR A 69 27.84 -14.04 9.73
C THR A 69 26.33 -14.23 9.82
N PHE A 70 25.62 -14.00 8.72
CA PHE A 70 24.19 -14.24 8.62
C PHE A 70 23.90 -15.52 7.84
N LEU A 71 23.13 -16.42 8.46
CA LEU A 71 22.64 -17.66 7.86
C LEU A 71 21.13 -17.57 7.67
N ARG A 72 20.66 -17.88 6.46
CA ARG A 72 19.24 -18.12 6.19
C ARG A 72 18.88 -19.49 6.80
N LYS A 73 18.17 -19.54 7.93
CA LYS A 73 17.52 -20.78 8.39
C LYS A 73 16.22 -20.95 7.59
N CYS A 74 16.25 -21.82 6.57
CA CYS A 74 15.04 -22.44 6.03
C CYS A 74 14.48 -23.37 7.12
N GLN A 75 13.35 -23.02 7.73
CA GLN A 75 12.64 -23.94 8.62
C GLN A 75 11.74 -24.87 7.78
N CYS A 76 12.21 -26.09 7.57
CA CYS A 76 11.37 -27.25 7.29
C CYS A 76 11.22 -28.10 8.57
N ARG A 77 10.01 -28.65 8.72
CA ARG A 77 9.37 -29.38 9.84
C ARG A 77 10.19 -30.39 10.70
N LYS A 78 9.62 -30.63 11.90
CA LYS A 78 9.54 -31.84 12.78
C LYS A 78 10.47 -31.98 14.01
N THR A 79 9.82 -31.83 15.18
CA THR A 79 9.84 -32.58 16.46
C THR A 79 11.13 -32.98 17.23
N ASN A 80 11.00 -32.77 18.55
CA ASN A 80 11.52 -33.49 19.74
C ASN A 80 12.86 -33.06 20.38
N GLN A 81 12.76 -32.43 21.55
CA GLN A 81 13.24 -32.88 22.89
C GLN A 81 13.33 -31.63 23.81
N LEU A 82 12.41 -31.49 24.78
CA LEU A 82 12.50 -31.90 26.19
C LEU A 82 13.55 -31.12 27.00
N ASN A 83 13.08 -30.18 27.84
CA ASN A 83 13.63 -29.90 29.17
C ASN A 83 12.56 -29.21 30.05
N SER A 84 12.29 -29.85 31.18
CA SER A 84 11.63 -29.45 32.44
C SER A 84 12.13 -28.09 32.97
N GLN A 85 11.46 -27.27 33.79
CA GLN A 85 10.24 -27.27 34.63
C GLN A 85 9.92 -25.75 34.79
N THR A 86 8.68 -25.26 34.81
CA THR A 86 7.89 -25.04 36.04
C THR A 86 6.46 -24.73 35.61
N THR A 87 5.54 -25.57 36.07
CA THR A 87 4.11 -25.61 35.74
C THR A 87 3.30 -24.57 36.50
N ILE A 88 2.62 -23.68 35.77
CA ILE A 88 1.31 -23.13 36.17
C ILE A 88 0.29 -23.82 35.25
N PRO A 89 -0.77 -24.47 35.76
CA PRO A 89 -1.68 -25.23 34.92
C PRO A 89 -2.56 -24.28 34.09
N LEU A 90 -2.14 -23.99 32.86
CA LEU A 90 -3.08 -23.58 31.82
C LEU A 90 -3.81 -24.83 31.36
N GLN A 91 -5.06 -24.96 31.80
CA GLN A 91 -5.99 -25.88 31.18
C GLN A 91 -5.97 -25.65 29.65
N PRO A 92 -5.86 -26.71 28.82
CA PRO A 92 -6.03 -26.54 27.40
C PRO A 92 -7.47 -26.08 27.17
N LYS A 93 -7.64 -24.80 26.86
CA LYS A 93 -8.91 -24.29 26.35
C LYS A 93 -9.12 -25.00 25.02
N VAL A 94 -9.95 -26.04 25.07
CA VAL A 94 -10.56 -26.66 23.90
C VAL A 94 -11.07 -25.51 23.05
N MET A 95 -10.44 -25.28 21.90
CA MET A 95 -10.92 -24.30 20.94
C MET A 95 -12.22 -24.88 20.37
N THR A 96 -13.31 -24.60 21.06
CA THR A 96 -14.66 -24.77 20.55
C THR A 96 -14.79 -23.87 19.33
N MET A 97 -15.04 -24.49 18.18
CA MET A 97 -15.48 -23.88 16.94
C MET A 97 -16.88 -23.29 17.12
N ASP A 98 -17.04 -22.27 17.96
CA ASP A 98 -18.32 -21.62 18.20
C ASP A 98 -18.10 -20.19 18.71
N THR A 99 -17.92 -19.27 17.77
CA THR A 99 -18.51 -17.92 17.74
C THR A 99 -17.81 -17.08 16.66
N LEU A 100 -18.48 -16.88 15.51
CA LEU A 100 -18.16 -15.81 14.56
C LEU A 100 -18.57 -14.46 15.17
N MET A 101 -17.97 -14.12 16.31
CA MET A 101 -18.21 -12.84 16.96
C MET A 101 -17.19 -11.84 16.42
N ASP A 102 -17.69 -10.69 15.99
CA ASP A 102 -16.85 -9.57 15.62
C ASP A 102 -15.87 -9.29 16.77
N PRO A 103 -14.59 -9.01 16.47
CA PRO A 103 -13.60 -8.78 17.52
C PRO A 103 -14.03 -7.59 18.39
N PRO A 104 -13.74 -7.61 19.70
CA PRO A 104 -14.05 -6.49 20.57
C PRO A 104 -13.50 -5.17 20.01
N GLY A 105 -14.35 -4.14 19.92
CA GLY A 105 -14.00 -2.84 19.35
C GLY A 105 -14.16 -2.72 17.82
N TYR A 106 -14.62 -3.77 17.13
CA TYR A 106 -14.99 -3.67 15.72
C TYR A 106 -16.21 -2.77 15.53
N ILE A 107 -16.03 -1.72 14.73
CA ILE A 107 -17.12 -0.85 14.30
C ILE A 107 -17.66 -1.42 12.99
N LYS A 108 -18.92 -1.84 13.00
CA LYS A 108 -19.59 -2.31 11.78
C LYS A 108 -19.60 -1.20 10.74
N PRO A 109 -19.28 -1.48 9.47
CA PRO A 109 -19.21 -0.45 8.44
C PRO A 109 -20.49 0.41 8.30
N SER A 110 -21.66 -0.18 8.56
CA SER A 110 -22.96 0.52 8.51
C SER A 110 -23.18 1.52 9.65
N LEU A 111 -22.38 1.47 10.71
CA LEU A 111 -22.45 2.38 11.87
C LEU A 111 -21.40 3.49 11.80
N GLN A 112 -20.53 3.47 10.78
CA GLN A 112 -19.51 4.48 10.61
C GLN A 112 -20.16 5.81 10.20
N ASN A 113 -19.75 6.90 10.84
CA ASN A 113 -20.15 8.24 10.46
C ASN A 113 -18.96 9.18 10.67
N PHE A 114 -18.56 9.90 9.63
CA PHE A 114 -17.57 10.96 9.69
C PHE A 114 -18.30 12.28 9.52
N LEU A 115 -17.96 13.32 10.28
CA LEU A 115 -18.52 14.63 10.03
C LEU A 115 -17.87 15.22 8.76
N LEU A 116 -18.54 15.00 7.63
CA LEU A 116 -18.16 15.49 6.31
C LEU A 116 -19.34 16.30 5.77
N THR A 117 -19.28 17.62 5.88
CA THR A 117 -20.37 18.50 5.46
C THR A 117 -19.99 19.40 4.29
N ASP A 118 -18.72 19.35 3.90
CA ASP A 118 -18.08 20.21 2.91
C ASP A 118 -17.86 19.53 1.56
N ILE A 119 -17.93 18.19 1.50
CA ILE A 119 -17.80 17.41 0.27
C ILE A 119 -19.09 16.62 0.09
N ASP A 120 -19.74 16.79 -1.05
CA ASP A 120 -20.95 16.11 -1.46
C ASP A 120 -20.80 15.62 -2.92
N SER A 121 -21.84 15.01 -3.46
CA SER A 121 -21.86 14.53 -4.86
C SER A 121 -21.57 15.65 -5.88
N LYS A 122 -21.97 16.89 -5.61
CA LYS A 122 -21.73 18.03 -6.49
C LYS A 122 -20.25 18.44 -6.46
N GLU A 123 -19.66 18.51 -5.27
CA GLU A 123 -18.24 18.80 -5.09
C GLU A 123 -17.36 17.72 -5.74
N LEU A 124 -17.72 16.44 -5.69
CA LEU A 124 -16.98 15.38 -6.40
C LEU A 124 -16.86 15.66 -7.91
N ARG A 125 -17.89 16.22 -8.54
CA ARG A 125 -17.86 16.59 -9.98
C ARG A 125 -16.99 17.81 -10.24
N ILE A 126 -17.00 18.79 -9.32
CA ILE A 126 -16.13 19.98 -9.41
C ILE A 126 -14.66 19.55 -9.29
N ILE A 127 -14.35 18.68 -8.32
CA ILE A 127 -13.01 18.13 -8.12
C ILE A 127 -12.56 17.33 -9.35
N ALA A 128 -13.43 16.47 -9.88
CA ALA A 128 -13.13 15.73 -11.11
C ALA A 128 -12.82 16.67 -12.28
N ALA A 129 -13.63 17.71 -12.50
CA ALA A 129 -13.38 18.69 -13.54
C ALA A 129 -12.04 19.43 -13.34
N ALA A 130 -11.67 19.75 -12.11
CA ALA A 130 -10.38 20.35 -11.77
C ALA A 130 -9.19 19.39 -12.02
N MET A 131 -9.42 18.08 -11.97
CA MET A 131 -8.46 17.03 -12.35
C MET A 131 -8.53 16.66 -13.85
N GLU A 132 -9.22 17.47 -14.67
CA GLU A 132 -9.38 17.27 -16.11
C GLU A 132 -10.01 15.92 -16.51
N LEU A 133 -10.94 15.42 -15.69
CA LEU A 133 -11.62 14.15 -15.91
C LEU A 133 -13.13 14.23 -15.65
N GLU A 134 -13.87 13.31 -16.25
CA GLU A 134 -15.30 13.13 -15.99
C GLU A 134 -15.51 12.15 -14.83
N TYR A 135 -16.18 12.60 -13.76
CA TYR A 135 -16.56 11.72 -12.64
C TYR A 135 -17.48 10.61 -13.13
N LEU A 136 -17.15 9.35 -12.79
CA LEU A 136 -17.80 8.12 -13.29
C LEU A 136 -17.72 7.94 -14.82
N GLY A 137 -16.91 8.75 -15.50
CA GLY A 137 -16.56 8.55 -16.90
C GLY A 137 -15.70 7.30 -17.11
N PRO A 138 -15.50 6.86 -18.36
CA PRO A 138 -14.59 5.77 -18.69
C PRO A 138 -13.16 6.02 -18.20
N ALA A 139 -12.49 4.98 -17.73
CA ALA A 139 -11.10 5.05 -17.27
C ALA A 139 -10.23 3.97 -17.91
N SER A 140 -8.93 4.25 -18.05
CA SER A 140 -7.93 3.25 -18.42
C SER A 140 -7.56 2.40 -17.20
N PHE A 141 -7.36 1.10 -17.38
CA PHE A 141 -7.09 0.16 -16.29
C PHE A 141 -6.24 -1.03 -16.74
N PRO A 142 -5.30 -1.53 -15.89
CA PRO A 142 -4.94 -0.99 -14.57
C PRO A 142 -4.20 0.34 -14.69
N GLY A 143 -4.26 1.14 -13.63
CA GLY A 143 -3.39 2.29 -13.45
C GLY A 143 -2.02 1.89 -12.92
N SER A 144 -1.19 2.90 -12.68
CA SER A 144 0.14 2.76 -12.09
C SER A 144 0.32 3.70 -10.92
N PHE A 145 1.08 3.27 -9.92
CA PHE A 145 1.54 4.13 -8.83
C PHE A 145 2.94 4.68 -9.16
N PRO A 146 3.32 5.88 -8.66
CA PRO A 146 2.52 6.79 -7.83
C PRO A 146 1.32 7.36 -8.59
N VAL A 147 0.24 7.66 -7.87
CA VAL A 147 -0.90 8.43 -8.42
C VAL A 147 -0.98 9.77 -7.71
N GLU A 148 -1.15 10.82 -8.49
CA GLU A 148 -1.27 12.18 -7.98
C GLU A 148 -2.70 12.47 -7.54
N GLY A 149 -2.82 13.11 -6.38
CA GLY A 149 -4.05 13.65 -5.85
C GLY A 149 -3.85 15.11 -5.44
N THR A 150 -4.95 15.77 -5.09
CA THR A 150 -4.95 17.18 -4.70
C THR A 150 -5.35 17.35 -3.24
N ILE A 151 -4.77 18.35 -2.58
CA ILE A 151 -5.20 18.81 -1.26
C ILE A 151 -6.30 19.86 -1.48
N TRP A 152 -7.55 19.40 -1.50
CA TRP A 152 -8.72 20.22 -1.84
C TRP A 152 -9.06 21.22 -0.72
N ALA A 153 -9.07 22.50 -1.09
CA ALA A 153 -9.38 23.62 -0.21
C ALA A 153 -10.90 23.81 -0.02
N PRO A 154 -11.35 24.48 1.05
CA PRO A 154 -10.58 25.11 2.12
C PRO A 154 -10.17 24.15 3.24
N ASN A 155 -10.83 22.99 3.38
CA ASN A 155 -10.62 22.10 4.53
C ASN A 155 -9.49 21.08 4.35
N HIS A 156 -8.62 21.29 3.35
CA HIS A 156 -7.44 20.48 3.04
C HIS A 156 -7.73 18.97 2.93
N ARG A 157 -8.83 18.63 2.24
CA ARG A 157 -9.25 17.24 2.02
C ARG A 157 -8.35 16.57 0.99
N LEU A 158 -7.82 15.39 1.28
CA LEU A 158 -7.00 14.64 0.33
C LEU A 158 -7.91 13.94 -0.68
N MET A 159 -7.97 14.46 -1.90
CA MET A 159 -8.82 13.93 -2.97
C MET A 159 -7.99 13.30 -4.07
N VAL A 160 -8.35 12.09 -4.51
CA VAL A 160 -7.61 11.36 -5.56
C VAL A 160 -8.56 10.65 -6.51
N ASN A 161 -8.25 10.69 -7.80
CA ASN A 161 -8.91 9.86 -8.80
C ASN A 161 -8.24 8.49 -8.86
N LEU A 162 -9.05 7.42 -8.81
CA LEU A 162 -8.58 6.05 -9.02
C LEU A 162 -9.49 5.37 -10.04
N ALA A 163 -8.85 4.66 -10.98
CA ALA A 163 -9.58 3.84 -11.95
C ALA A 163 -10.14 2.59 -11.25
N CYS A 164 -11.46 2.47 -11.19
CA CYS A 164 -12.12 1.38 -10.47
C CYS A 164 -12.87 0.45 -11.40
N ARG A 165 -12.76 -0.85 -11.12
CA ARG A 165 -13.46 -1.90 -11.86
C ARG A 165 -14.00 -2.96 -10.91
N ARG A 166 -15.26 -3.36 -11.11
CA ARG A 166 -15.86 -4.47 -10.34
C ARG A 166 -15.12 -5.78 -10.62
N ARG A 167 -14.84 -6.57 -9.57
CA ARG A 167 -14.34 -7.93 -9.74
C ARG A 167 -15.45 -8.84 -10.31
N THR A 168 -15.36 -9.16 -11.59
CA THR A 168 -16.27 -10.06 -12.32
C THR A 168 -15.47 -11.08 -13.14
N LYS A 169 -16.16 -12.14 -13.59
CA LYS A 169 -15.59 -13.12 -14.55
C LYS A 169 -15.58 -12.58 -15.99
N SER A 170 -16.55 -11.73 -16.32
CA SER A 170 -16.63 -10.99 -17.59
C SER A 170 -15.97 -9.63 -17.47
N ASP A 171 -15.81 -8.94 -18.61
CA ASP A 171 -15.38 -7.55 -18.59
C ASP A 171 -16.44 -6.68 -17.91
N SER A 172 -15.97 -5.74 -17.09
CA SER A 172 -16.82 -4.82 -16.33
C SER A 172 -16.35 -3.40 -16.62
N PRO A 173 -17.26 -2.42 -16.67
CA PRO A 173 -16.88 -1.05 -16.99
C PRO A 173 -15.86 -0.56 -15.96
N THR A 174 -14.84 0.13 -16.46
CA THR A 174 -13.87 0.82 -15.61
C THR A 174 -14.27 2.29 -15.54
N ARG A 175 -14.32 2.82 -14.32
CA ARG A 175 -14.84 4.15 -14.00
C ARG A 175 -13.79 4.99 -13.28
N ASN A 176 -13.71 6.27 -13.60
CA ASN A 176 -12.98 7.24 -12.79
C ASN A 176 -13.77 7.53 -11.52
N ILE A 177 -13.22 7.21 -10.35
CA ILE A 177 -13.86 7.45 -9.06
C ILE A 177 -12.95 8.33 -8.22
N ILE A 178 -13.48 9.48 -7.82
CA ILE A 178 -12.82 10.38 -6.87
C ILE A 178 -13.07 9.88 -5.46
N PHE A 179 -11.99 9.71 -4.69
CA PHE A 179 -12.02 9.33 -3.29
C PHE A 179 -11.48 10.43 -2.39
N LEU A 180 -12.11 10.60 -1.24
CA LEU A 180 -11.50 11.18 -0.05
C LEU A 180 -10.58 10.14 0.60
N VAL A 181 -9.30 10.46 0.79
CA VAL A 181 -8.37 9.59 1.53
C VAL A 181 -8.55 9.82 3.02
N ASP A 182 -8.99 8.78 3.75
CA ASP A 182 -9.22 8.85 5.19
C ASP A 182 -8.58 7.67 5.93
N THR A 183 -7.45 7.96 6.57
CA THR A 183 -6.74 6.99 7.42
C THR A 183 -7.47 6.65 8.73
N GLY A 184 -8.48 7.44 9.11
CA GLY A 184 -9.38 7.15 10.23
C GLY A 184 -10.47 6.13 9.87
N SER A 185 -10.72 5.90 8.58
CA SER A 185 -11.69 4.92 8.13
C SER A 185 -11.10 3.50 8.08
N PRO A 186 -11.65 2.51 8.77
CA PRO A 186 -11.12 1.14 8.75
C PRO A 186 -11.33 0.46 7.39
N VAL A 187 -12.37 0.85 6.65
CA VAL A 187 -12.74 0.24 5.36
C VAL A 187 -12.97 1.28 4.27
N THR A 188 -12.93 0.83 3.03
CA THR A 188 -13.18 1.67 1.85
C THR A 188 -14.67 1.68 1.53
N TYR A 189 -15.22 2.87 1.30
CA TYR A 189 -16.62 3.09 0.98
C TYR A 189 -16.80 3.65 -0.43
N LEU A 190 -17.87 3.21 -1.08
CA LEU A 190 -18.37 3.75 -2.33
C LEU A 190 -19.74 4.34 -2.09
N CYS A 191 -19.97 5.55 -2.57
CA CYS A 191 -21.31 6.11 -2.56
C CYS A 191 -22.24 5.33 -3.49
N GLN A 192 -23.55 5.54 -3.33
CA GLN A 192 -24.55 4.84 -4.10
C GLN A 192 -24.32 4.97 -5.62
N GLU A 193 -24.04 6.19 -6.10
CA GLU A 193 -23.84 6.48 -7.52
C GLU A 193 -22.60 5.74 -8.10
N ALA A 194 -21.50 5.73 -7.34
CA ALA A 194 -20.30 5.00 -7.72
C ALA A 194 -20.56 3.49 -7.79
N MET A 195 -21.29 2.94 -6.82
CA MET A 195 -21.69 1.53 -6.82
C MET A 195 -22.54 1.18 -8.05
N GLU A 196 -23.54 2.00 -8.38
CA GLU A 196 -24.40 1.85 -9.56
C GLU A 196 -23.58 1.89 -10.86
N SER A 197 -22.59 2.78 -10.95
CA SER A 197 -21.73 2.90 -12.14
C SER A 197 -20.89 1.64 -12.42
N LEU A 198 -20.56 0.88 -11.37
CA LEU A 198 -19.75 -0.35 -11.43
C LEU A 198 -20.60 -1.63 -11.58
N VAL A 199 -21.84 -1.62 -11.07
CA VAL A 199 -22.73 -2.79 -11.07
C VAL A 199 -23.75 -2.73 -12.22
N GLY A 200 -24.21 -1.54 -12.58
CA GLY A 200 -25.31 -1.26 -13.53
C GLY A 200 -26.55 -0.73 -12.80
N LYS A 201 -27.26 0.25 -13.39
CA LYS A 201 -28.38 0.97 -12.77
C LYS A 201 -29.60 0.10 -12.43
N ASP A 202 -29.79 -1.03 -13.12
CA ASP A 202 -30.96 -1.90 -12.95
C ASP A 202 -30.74 -3.04 -11.94
N SER A 203 -29.78 -2.89 -11.03
CA SER A 203 -29.39 -3.95 -10.10
C SER A 203 -29.62 -3.57 -8.66
N ASN A 204 -30.13 -4.53 -7.86
CA ASN A 204 -30.16 -4.40 -6.41
C ASN A 204 -28.72 -4.24 -5.92
N LEU A 205 -28.39 -3.04 -5.41
CA LEU A 205 -27.04 -2.74 -4.98
C LEU A 205 -26.66 -3.60 -3.77
N PRO A 206 -25.53 -4.32 -3.83
CA PRO A 206 -25.08 -5.08 -2.69
C PRO A 206 -24.51 -4.14 -1.62
N GLN A 207 -24.60 -4.55 -0.36
CA GLN A 207 -23.99 -3.80 0.75
C GLN A 207 -22.45 -3.78 0.68
N THR A 208 -21.86 -4.77 0.00
CA THR A 208 -20.42 -4.86 -0.22
C THR A 208 -20.12 -5.28 -1.64
N LEU A 209 -18.99 -4.81 -2.17
CA LEU A 209 -18.54 -5.14 -3.52
C LEU A 209 -17.04 -5.40 -3.50
N PHE A 210 -16.59 -6.45 -4.20
CA PHE A 210 -15.16 -6.60 -4.46
C PHE A 210 -14.77 -5.75 -5.66
N VAL A 211 -13.90 -4.78 -5.44
CA VAL A 211 -13.50 -3.78 -6.45
C VAL A 211 -11.99 -3.80 -6.60
N LYS A 212 -11.54 -3.82 -7.85
CA LYS A 212 -10.16 -3.56 -8.23
C LYS A 212 -10.00 -2.04 -8.34
N ILE A 213 -9.15 -1.46 -7.50
CA ILE A 213 -8.97 -0.01 -7.40
C ILE A 213 -7.55 0.31 -7.84
N HIS A 214 -7.43 0.95 -9.00
CA HIS A 214 -6.18 1.37 -9.67
C HIS A 214 -5.20 0.25 -10.03
N ASN A 215 -5.35 -0.95 -9.49
CA ASN A 215 -4.54 -2.13 -9.81
C ASN A 215 -5.40 -3.41 -9.80
N GLU A 216 -4.79 -4.54 -10.19
CA GLU A 216 -5.49 -5.83 -10.33
C GLU A 216 -5.92 -6.48 -9.00
N LYS A 217 -5.47 -5.97 -7.86
CA LYS A 217 -5.82 -6.49 -6.54
C LYS A 217 -7.21 -5.99 -6.15
N ALA A 218 -8.15 -6.92 -6.08
CA ALA A 218 -9.50 -6.61 -5.60
C ALA A 218 -9.55 -6.54 -4.07
N ILE A 219 -10.16 -5.49 -3.55
CA ILE A 219 -10.45 -5.30 -2.13
C ILE A 219 -11.97 -5.32 -1.90
N GLN A 220 -12.40 -5.61 -0.68
CA GLN A 220 -13.81 -5.45 -0.30
C GLN A 220 -14.10 -3.98 0.01
N THR A 221 -15.08 -3.41 -0.69
CA THR A 221 -15.64 -2.08 -0.42
C THR A 221 -17.05 -2.21 0.13
N HIS A 222 -17.50 -1.17 0.81
CA HIS A 222 -18.83 -1.08 1.41
C HIS A 222 -19.61 0.06 0.74
N ILE A 223 -20.94 -0.06 0.69
CA ILE A 223 -21.74 1.11 0.35
C ILE A 223 -21.66 2.13 1.50
N SER A 224 -21.52 3.42 1.18
CA SER A 224 -21.61 4.48 2.18
C SER A 224 -22.97 4.40 2.90
N PRO A 225 -23.02 4.49 4.24
CA PRO A 225 -24.29 4.39 4.97
C PRO A 225 -25.24 5.54 4.61
N LYS A 226 -26.51 5.23 4.31
CA LYS A 226 -27.49 6.20 3.80
C LYS A 226 -27.75 7.38 4.73
N ASP A 227 -27.75 7.13 6.04
CA ASP A 227 -28.04 8.14 7.07
C ASP A 227 -26.76 8.78 7.65
N SER A 228 -25.62 8.62 6.97
CA SER A 228 -24.34 9.25 7.36
C SER A 228 -24.11 10.57 6.62
N HIS A 229 -23.19 11.39 7.13
CA HIS A 229 -22.81 12.63 6.45
C HIS A 229 -21.93 12.42 5.20
N PHE A 230 -21.56 11.18 4.87
CA PHE A 230 -20.74 10.87 3.69
C PHE A 230 -21.43 9.88 2.74
N ALA A 231 -22.76 9.77 2.83
CA ALA A 231 -23.57 8.83 2.03
C ALA A 231 -23.33 8.95 0.51
N ASP A 232 -22.97 10.15 0.06
CA ASP A 232 -22.74 10.53 -1.32
C ASP A 232 -21.26 10.70 -1.69
N VAL A 233 -20.35 10.39 -0.77
CA VAL A 233 -18.90 10.47 -0.95
C VAL A 233 -18.25 9.09 -0.94
N ASN A 234 -17.22 8.90 -1.78
CA ASN A 234 -16.36 7.72 -1.75
C ASN A 234 -15.19 7.95 -0.79
N VAL A 235 -14.92 6.99 0.08
CA VAL A 235 -13.87 7.09 1.10
C VAL A 235 -12.85 5.98 0.90
N LEU A 236 -11.59 6.33 0.70
CA LEU A 236 -10.48 5.39 0.63
C LEU A 236 -9.94 5.14 2.03
N GLY A 237 -10.28 3.98 2.58
CA GLY A 237 -9.95 3.63 3.96
C GLY A 237 -8.64 2.86 4.11
N MET A 238 -8.32 2.54 5.37
CA MET A 238 -7.11 1.85 5.77
C MET A 238 -6.98 0.43 5.23
N ASN A 239 -8.09 -0.26 4.97
CA ASN A 239 -8.02 -1.57 4.32
C ASN A 239 -7.33 -1.49 2.94
N PHE A 240 -7.64 -0.49 2.12
CA PHE A 240 -7.00 -0.28 0.83
C PHE A 240 -5.51 0.06 1.00
N ILE A 241 -5.21 1.02 1.87
CA ILE A 241 -3.86 1.56 2.14
C ILE A 241 -2.92 0.42 2.58
N VAL A 242 -3.34 -0.38 3.57
CA VAL A 242 -2.53 -1.49 4.10
C VAL A 242 -2.39 -2.61 3.07
N GLU A 243 -3.47 -2.96 2.38
CA GLU A 243 -3.45 -4.05 1.41
C GLU A 243 -2.60 -3.75 0.18
N ASN A 244 -2.57 -2.50 -0.27
CA ASN A 244 -1.78 -2.07 -1.43
C ASN A 244 -0.40 -1.52 -1.03
N ARG A 245 -0.16 -1.34 0.27
CA ARG A 245 1.08 -0.79 0.83
C ARG A 245 1.42 0.59 0.27
N VAL A 246 0.38 1.39 0.03
CA VAL A 246 0.51 2.76 -0.43
C VAL A 246 0.22 3.73 0.70
N TYR A 247 0.84 4.91 0.72
CA TYR A 247 0.57 5.95 1.71
C TYR A 247 0.67 7.35 1.06
N PRO A 248 -0.10 8.34 1.55
CA PRO A 248 -0.04 9.68 1.02
C PRO A 248 1.28 10.37 1.40
N ARG A 249 2.00 10.87 0.40
CA ARG A 249 3.12 11.81 0.55
C ARG A 249 2.66 13.20 0.13
N LEU A 250 2.55 14.07 1.12
CA LEU A 250 1.99 15.42 0.96
C LEU A 250 3.03 16.40 0.44
N ASP A 251 2.62 17.22 -0.51
CA ASP A 251 3.31 18.43 -0.94
C ASP A 251 2.40 19.63 -0.63
N PHE A 252 2.72 20.35 0.44
CA PHE A 252 1.91 21.48 0.87
C PHE A 252 2.15 22.75 0.06
N ASP A 253 3.30 22.85 -0.60
CA ASP A 253 3.65 24.02 -1.42
C ASP A 253 2.84 23.97 -2.71
N GLU A 254 2.80 22.81 -3.36
CA GLU A 254 2.00 22.57 -4.57
C GLU A 254 0.53 22.24 -4.26
N LYS A 255 0.18 22.03 -2.99
CA LYS A 255 -1.16 21.58 -2.53
C LYS A 255 -1.59 20.28 -3.23
N THR A 256 -0.64 19.37 -3.42
CA THR A 256 -0.87 18.05 -4.01
C THR A 256 -0.38 16.96 -3.08
N PHE A 257 -0.64 15.71 -3.44
CA PHE A 257 -0.01 14.58 -2.81
C PHE A 257 0.18 13.45 -3.81
N SER A 258 1.14 12.56 -3.53
CA SER A 258 1.26 11.29 -4.23
C SER A 258 0.84 10.14 -3.32
N LEU A 259 0.18 9.14 -3.87
CA LEU A 259 -0.13 7.89 -3.20
C LEU A 259 0.75 6.79 -3.79
N ASP A 260 1.60 6.15 -2.98
CA ASP A 260 2.63 5.19 -3.41
C ASP A 260 3.19 4.29 -2.31
#